data_AF-A0A317PTJ3-F1
#
_entry.id   AF-A0A317PTJ3-F1
#
_cell.length_a   1.000
_cell.length_b   1.000
_cell.length_c   1.000
_cell.angle_alpha   90.00
_cell.angle_beta   90.00
_cell.angle_gamma   90.00
#
_symmetry.space_group_name_H-M   'P 1'
#
loop_
_entity.id
_entity.type
_entity.pdbx_description
1 polymer ?
#
loop_
_entity_poly.entity_id
_entity_poly.type
_entity_poly.pdbx_seq_one_letter_code
_entity_poly.pdbx_strand_id
1 'polypeptide(L)' 'MKKIRTNRKSLNKSVRKKERVNFINLTFDQYENILCSNIPFSRICNVLKVNCNKKFFSKLKANELPEYEDWYKKVKGN' A
#
# COMPACT_ATOMS: atom_id res chain seq x y z
N MET A 1 -5.19 36.41 -18.60
CA MET A 1 -4.83 35.62 -17.40
C MET A 1 -3.47 34.95 -17.59
N LYS A 2 -2.43 35.38 -16.86
CA LYS A 2 -1.12 34.71 -16.89
C LYS A 2 -1.22 33.42 -16.06
N LYS A 3 -1.21 32.25 -16.73
CA LYS A 3 -1.16 30.95 -16.06
C LYS A 3 0.18 30.85 -15.31
N ILE A 4 0.14 30.86 -13.98
CA ILE A 4 1.31 30.67 -13.13
C ILE A 4 1.89 29.28 -13.46
N ARG A 5 3.03 29.25 -14.14
CA ARG A 5 3.74 28.01 -14.47
C ARG A 5 4.75 27.75 -13.36
N THR A 6 4.38 26.93 -12.38
CA THR A 6 5.34 26.51 -11.36
C THR A 6 6.35 25.56 -11.97
N ASN A 7 7.60 26.02 -12.16
CA ASN A 7 8.76 25.18 -12.47
C ASN A 7 9.16 24.34 -11.23
N ARG A 8 8.23 23.55 -10.69
CA ARG A 8 8.52 22.60 -9.64
C ARG A 8 9.26 21.44 -10.31
N LYS A 9 10.60 21.56 -10.42
CA LYS A 9 11.50 20.42 -10.66
C LYS A 9 11.00 19.31 -9.74
N SER A 10 10.48 18.25 -10.35
CA SER A 10 9.52 17.30 -9.77
C SER A 10 9.73 17.04 -8.28
N LEU A 11 8.83 17.55 -7.43
CA LEU A 11 8.57 16.91 -6.14
C LEU A 11 8.34 15.44 -6.43
N ASN A 12 9.27 14.56 -6.02
CA ASN A 12 9.24 13.10 -6.12
C ASN A 12 8.40 12.54 -7.29
N LYS A 13 9.04 11.96 -8.33
CA LYS A 13 8.35 11.22 -9.41
C LYS A 13 7.14 10.49 -8.82
N SER A 14 5.95 10.83 -9.33
CA SER A 14 4.68 10.25 -8.86
C SER A 14 4.84 8.76 -8.69
N VAL A 15 4.33 8.19 -7.60
CA VAL A 15 4.48 6.76 -7.30
C VAL A 15 4.03 5.91 -8.50
N ARG A 16 3.00 6.34 -9.24
CA ARG A 16 2.52 5.67 -10.47
C ARG A 16 3.57 5.57 -11.60
N LYS A 17 4.58 6.44 -11.60
CA LYS A 17 5.68 6.50 -12.58
C LYS A 17 6.92 5.73 -12.12
N LYS A 18 6.92 5.15 -10.92
CA LYS A 18 8.00 4.27 -10.45
C LYS A 18 7.84 2.87 -11.06
N GLU A 19 8.91 2.09 -11.10
CA GLU A 19 8.84 0.69 -11.49
C GLU A 19 7.88 -0.09 -10.58
N ARG A 20 7.16 -1.03 -11.19
CA ARG A 20 6.25 -1.89 -10.42
C ARG A 20 7.08 -2.91 -9.66
N VAL A 21 6.90 -2.94 -8.35
CA VAL A 21 7.51 -3.94 -7.49
C VAL A 21 6.52 -5.10 -7.30
N ASN A 22 7.08 -6.31 -7.24
CA ASN A 22 6.31 -7.54 -7.03
C ASN A 22 6.18 -7.90 -5.56
N PHE A 23 7.01 -7.31 -4.69
CA PHE A 23 7.02 -7.53 -3.25
C PHE A 23 7.25 -6.20 -2.51
N ILE A 24 6.79 -6.14 -1.26
CA ILE A 24 7.07 -5.04 -0.33
C ILE A 24 7.42 -5.66 1.02
N ASN A 25 8.40 -5.09 1.71
CA ASN A 25 8.69 -5.46 3.08
C ASN A 25 7.85 -4.57 3.99
N LEU A 26 7.07 -5.19 4.87
CA LEU A 26 6.25 -4.51 5.87
C LEU A 26 6.72 -4.95 7.24
N THR A 27 6.67 -4.03 8.21
CA THR A 27 6.69 -4.44 9.62
C THR A 27 5.34 -5.07 9.97
N PHE A 28 5.29 -5.84 11.06
CA PHE A 28 4.05 -6.43 11.55
C PHE A 28 2.97 -5.37 11.78
N ASP A 29 3.31 -4.24 12.44
CA ASP A 29 2.36 -3.16 12.67
C ASP A 29 1.80 -2.55 11.38
N GLN A 30 2.64 -2.41 10.34
CA GLN A 30 2.17 -1.91 9.05
C GLN A 30 1.23 -2.91 8.38
N TYR A 31 1.55 -4.19 8.50
CA TYR A 31 0.74 -5.29 7.99
C TYR A 31 -0.63 -5.36 8.68
N GLU A 32 -0.63 -5.36 10.02
CA GLU A 32 -1.84 -5.32 10.85
C GLU A 32 -2.71 -4.11 10.50
N ASN A 33 -2.12 -2.92 10.44
CA ASN A 33 -2.87 -1.71 10.09
C ASN A 33 -3.51 -1.79 8.70
N ILE A 34 -2.84 -2.40 7.71
CA ILE A 34 -3.39 -2.57 6.36
C ILE A 34 -4.55 -3.57 6.35
N LEU A 35 -4.49 -4.62 7.17
CA LEU A 35 -5.54 -5.63 7.30
C LEU A 35 -6.77 -5.13 8.04
N CYS A 36 -6.56 -4.49 9.19
CA CYS A 36 -7.64 -4.06 10.07
C CYS A 36 -8.31 -2.77 9.59
N SER A 37 -7.61 -1.95 8.80
CA SER A 37 -8.13 -0.65 8.35
C SER A 37 -8.71 -0.69 6.94
N ASN A 38 -9.76 0.10 6.70
CA ASN A 38 -10.31 0.32 5.35
C ASN A 38 -9.48 1.33 4.54
N ILE A 39 -8.15 1.16 4.50
CA ILE A 39 -7.26 2.09 3.78
C ILE A 39 -7.29 1.76 2.28
N PRO A 40 -7.47 2.76 1.39
CA PRO A 40 -7.38 2.57 -0.05
C PRO A 40 -5.97 2.19 -0.50
N PHE A 41 -5.86 1.27 -1.45
CA PHE A 41 -4.61 0.85 -2.10
C PHE A 41 -3.70 2.03 -2.50
N SER A 42 -4.27 3.05 -3.14
CA SER A 42 -3.53 4.23 -3.61
C SER A 42 -2.88 5.00 -2.47
N ARG A 43 -3.51 5.02 -1.28
CA ARG A 43 -2.97 5.67 -0.10
C ARG A 43 -1.79 4.89 0.45
N ILE A 44 -1.88 3.56 0.51
CA ILE A 44 -0.79 2.69 0.98
C ILE A 44 0.44 2.84 0.08
N CYS A 45 0.26 2.74 -1.24
CA CYS A 45 1.34 2.96 -2.21
C CYS A 45 2.01 4.34 -2.05
N ASN A 46 1.23 5.38 -1.77
CA ASN A 46 1.75 6.73 -1.57
C ASN A 46 2.51 6.91 -0.25
N VAL A 47 2.10 6.21 0.81
CA VAL A 47 2.78 6.22 2.12
C VAL A 47 4.09 5.45 2.03
N LEU A 48 4.04 4.22 1.52
CA LEU A 48 5.21 3.34 1.36
C LEU A 48 6.13 3.76 0.20
N LYS A 49 5.71 4.72 -0.63
CA LYS A 49 6.44 5.20 -1.82
C LYS A 49 6.72 4.10 -2.86
N VAL A 50 5.87 3.09 -2.93
CA VAL A 50 5.98 1.91 -3.82
C VAL A 50 4.87 1.87 -4.87
N ASN A 51 5.18 1.41 -6.07
CA ASN A 51 4.18 1.14 -7.10
C ASN A 51 3.91 -0.37 -7.17
N CYS A 52 2.73 -0.81 -6.72
CA CYS A 52 2.39 -2.24 -6.71
C CYS A 52 1.11 -2.48 -7.51
N ASN A 53 0.83 -3.73 -7.85
CA ASN A 53 -0.44 -4.08 -8.48
C ASN A 53 -1.57 -4.11 -7.42
N LYS A 54 -2.79 -3.73 -7.81
CA LYS A 54 -3.99 -3.92 -6.99
C LYS A 54 -4.19 -5.40 -6.60
N LYS A 55 -3.82 -6.34 -7.48
CA LYS A 55 -3.89 -7.79 -7.19
C LYS A 55 -3.04 -8.19 -5.98
N PHE A 56 -1.86 -7.58 -5.82
CA PHE A 56 -0.98 -7.82 -4.68
C PHE A 56 -1.67 -7.44 -3.36
N PHE A 57 -2.29 -6.25 -3.32
CA PHE A 57 -3.00 -5.79 -2.12
C PHE A 57 -4.28 -6.56 -1.82
N SER A 58 -4.94 -7.10 -2.85
CA SER A 58 -6.08 -8.00 -2.64
C SER A 58 -5.66 -9.26 -1.90
N LYS A 59 -4.52 -9.86 -2.27
CA LYS A 59 -3.94 -11.02 -1.59
C LYS A 59 -3.49 -10.68 -0.16
N LEU A 60 -2.84 -9.53 0.00
CA LEU A 60 -2.43 -9.01 1.30
C LEU A 60 -3.64 -8.87 2.24
N LYS A 61 -4.74 -8.25 1.77
CA LYS A 61 -5.99 -8.07 2.54
C LYS A 61 -6.75 -9.35 2.83
N ALA A 62 -6.53 -10.40 2.04
CA ALA A 62 -7.10 -11.72 2.29
C ALA A 62 -6.35 -12.51 3.36
N ASN A 63 -5.21 -12.00 3.85
CA ASN A 63 -4.28 -12.73 4.70
C ASN A 63 -3.94 -14.13 4.15
N GLU A 64 -3.39 -14.17 2.93
CA GLU A 64 -2.82 -15.42 2.38
C GLU A 64 -1.48 -15.80 3.05
N LEU A 65 -1.11 -15.20 4.19
CA LEU A 65 0.10 -15.54 4.94
C LEU A 65 -0.25 -16.59 6.01
N PRO A 66 0.17 -17.86 5.85
CA PRO A 66 -0.20 -18.93 6.77
C PRO A 66 0.25 -18.64 8.22
N GLU A 67 1.39 -17.96 8.36
CA GLU A 67 1.98 -17.60 9.66
C GLU A 67 1.09 -16.72 10.54
N TYR A 68 0.17 -15.96 9.93
CA TYR A 68 -0.71 -15.03 10.64
C TYR A 68 -2.19 -15.42 10.58
N GLU A 69 -2.50 -16.62 10.07
CA GLU A 69 -3.88 -17.07 9.85
C GLU A 69 -4.69 -17.13 11.15
N ASP A 70 -4.13 -17.74 12.20
CA ASP A 70 -4.79 -17.88 13.51
C ASP A 70 -5.03 -16.54 14.20
N TRP A 71 -4.06 -15.64 14.12
CA TRP A 71 -4.21 -14.27 14.64
C TRP A 71 -5.31 -13.52 13.87
N TYR A 72 -5.33 -13.62 12.55
CA TYR A 72 -6.32 -12.93 11.72
C TYR A 72 -7.74 -13.45 11.95
N LYS A 73 -7.93 -14.77 12.12
CA LYS A 73 -9.23 -15.35 12.50
C LYS A 73 -9.73 -14.77 13.82
N LYS A 74 -8.88 -14.73 14.85
CA LYS A 74 -9.19 -14.11 16.16
C LYS A 74 -9.59 -12.65 16.04
N VAL A 75 -8.87 -11.84 15.26
CA VAL A 75 -9.14 -10.40 15.09
C VAL A 75 -10.41 -10.14 14.27
N LYS A 76 -10.69 -10.97 13.27
CA LYS A 76 -11.92 -10.87 12.46
C LYS A 76 -13.17 -11.39 13.17
N GLY A 77 -13.02 -12.04 14.32
CA GLY A 77 -14.13 -12.61 15.09
C GLY A 77 -14.72 -13.88 14.48
N ASN A 78 -13.89 -14.65 13.76
CA ASN A 78 -14.25 -15.98 13.25
C ASN A 78 -13.77 -17.09 14.19
#